data_AF-A0A959CVV8-F1
#
_entry.id   AF-A0A959CVV8-F1
#
_cell.length_a   1.000
_cell.length_b   1.000
_cell.length_c   1.000
_cell.angle_alpha   90.00
_cell.angle_beta   90.00
_cell.angle_gamma   90.00
#
_symmetry.space_group_name_H-M   'P 1'
#
loop_
_entity.id
_entity.type
_entity.pdbx_description
1 polymer ?
#
loop_
_entity_poly.entity_id
_entity_poly.type
_entity_poly.pdbx_seq_one_letter_code
_entity_poly.pdbx_strand_id
1 'polypeptide(L)'
;MKIRTKFILFLLPIHLAALVLSFFLFREKWVAFILTEAAIIASFLACLAIFRSLSQPMELLLSGIDAIKDRDFNVKFIPTGKYETDRLIRVYNEMIDRLREERTLQEQQHFFLDKLIHTSPTGIIIL
;
A
#
# COMPACT_ATOMS: atom_id res chain seq x y z
N MET A 1 2.80 -15.34 -10.32
CA MET A 1 1.63 -15.68 -9.46
C MET A 1 1.42 -14.55 -8.46
N LYS A 2 0.21 -13.99 -8.34
CA LYS A 2 -0.12 -12.93 -7.37
C LYS A 2 0.13 -13.44 -5.93
N ILE A 3 0.55 -12.55 -5.02
CA ILE A 3 0.88 -12.89 -3.63
C ILE A 3 -0.29 -13.62 -2.92
N ARG A 4 -1.52 -13.25 -3.28
CA ARG A 4 -2.78 -13.85 -2.81
C ARG A 4 -2.88 -15.33 -3.15
N THR A 5 -2.50 -15.73 -4.37
CA THR A 5 -2.58 -17.13 -4.81
C THR A 5 -1.58 -18.00 -4.06
N LYS A 6 -0.35 -17.51 -3.85
CA LYS A 6 0.67 -18.23 -3.06
C LYS A 6 0.23 -18.43 -1.61
N PHE A 7 -0.38 -17.40 -1.02
CA PHE A 7 -0.89 -17.47 0.35
C PHE A 7 -2.01 -18.49 0.52
N ILE A 8 -3.01 -18.48 -0.38
CA ILE A 8 -4.11 -19.46 -0.34
C ILE A 8 -3.58 -20.88 -0.54
N LEU A 9 -2.67 -21.08 -1.51
CA LEU A 9 -2.07 -22.38 -1.77
C LEU A 9 -1.32 -22.95 -0.56
N PHE A 10 -0.70 -22.08 0.24
CA PHE A 10 -0.01 -22.47 1.48
C PHE A 10 -0.99 -22.75 2.63
N LEU A 11 -2.02 -21.90 2.78
CA LEU A 11 -2.97 -21.96 3.89
C LEU A 11 -3.92 -23.16 3.80
N LEU A 12 -4.36 -23.48 2.59
CA LEU A 12 -5.35 -24.51 2.29
C LEU A 12 -4.93 -25.92 2.75
N PRO A 13 -3.75 -26.46 2.40
CA PRO A 13 -3.35 -27.80 2.84
C PRO A 13 -3.17 -27.90 4.35
N ILE A 14 -2.72 -26.83 5.02
CA ILE A 14 -2.56 -26.80 6.49
C ILE A 14 -3.92 -26.95 7.19
N HIS A 15 -4.92 -26.18 6.75
CA HIS A 15 -6.25 -26.23 7.36
C HIS A 15 -7.00 -27.51 6.98
N LEU A 16 -6.76 -28.03 5.77
CA LEU A 16 -7.34 -29.31 5.33
C LEU A 16 -6.78 -30.47 6.16
N ALA A 17 -5.47 -30.49 6.43
CA ALA A 17 -4.86 -31.46 7.33
C ALA A 17 -5.39 -31.34 8.77
N ALA A 18 -5.58 -30.11 9.27
CA ALA A 18 -6.16 -29.87 10.60
C ALA A 18 -7.61 -30.38 10.70
N LEU A 19 -8.43 -30.20 9.65
CA LEU A 19 -9.79 -30.73 9.59
C LEU A 19 -9.80 -32.27 9.57
N VAL A 20 -8.92 -32.88 8.76
CA VAL A 20 -8.78 -34.35 8.73
C VAL A 20 -8.36 -34.89 10.10
N LEU A 21 -7.43 -34.23 10.79
CA LEU A 21 -7.01 -34.63 12.13
C LEU A 21 -8.13 -34.47 13.17
N SER A 22 -8.92 -33.39 13.06
CA SER A 22 -10.10 -33.16 13.91
C SER A 22 -11.12 -34.28 13.79
N PHE A 23 -11.31 -34.85 12.59
CA PHE A 23 -12.25 -35.96 12.37
C PHE A 23 -11.96 -37.20 13.22
N PHE A 24 -10.71 -37.47 13.60
CA PHE A 24 -10.37 -38.57 14.50
C PHE A 24 -10.87 -38.35 15.94
N LEU A 25 -11.03 -37.10 16.38
CA LEU A 25 -11.58 -36.77 17.71
C LEU A 25 -13.10 -36.97 17.80
N PHE A 26 -13.80 -37.08 16.66
CA PHE A 26 -15.26 -37.20 16.59
C PHE A 26 -15.78 -38.42 17.35
N ARG A 27 -15.03 -39.53 17.37
CA ARG A 27 -15.47 -40.80 17.97
C ARG A 27 -15.44 -40.83 19.50
N GLU A 28 -14.55 -40.05 20.13
CA GLU A 28 -14.34 -40.12 21.58
C GLU A 28 -15.01 -38.97 22.34
N LYS A 29 -14.97 -37.74 21.78
CA LYS A 29 -15.40 -36.53 22.50
C LYS A 29 -16.02 -35.50 21.56
N TRP A 30 -17.33 -35.61 21.31
CA TRP A 30 -18.08 -34.71 20.44
C TRP A 30 -17.94 -33.21 20.82
N VAL A 31 -17.83 -32.88 22.10
CA VAL A 31 -17.59 -31.50 22.57
C VAL A 31 -16.20 -31.00 22.16
N ALA A 32 -15.18 -31.84 22.27
CA ALA A 32 -13.80 -31.49 21.89
C ALA A 32 -13.68 -31.29 20.37
N PHE A 33 -14.43 -32.07 19.58
CA PHE A 33 -14.52 -31.90 18.14
C PHE A 33 -15.06 -30.50 17.77
N ILE A 34 -16.20 -30.09 18.34
CA ILE A 34 -16.81 -28.78 18.08
C ILE A 34 -15.86 -27.62 18.46
N LEU A 35 -15.21 -27.71 19.61
CA LEU A 35 -14.27 -26.68 20.07
C LEU A 35 -13.07 -26.55 19.12
N THR A 36 -12.54 -27.68 18.65
CA THR A 36 -11.40 -27.72 17.73
C THR A 36 -11.78 -27.15 16.36
N GLU A 37 -12.95 -27.49 15.84
CA GLU A 37 -13.43 -26.97 14.57
C GLU A 37 -13.68 -25.45 14.63
N ALA A 38 -14.27 -24.95 15.72
CA ALA A 38 -14.41 -23.53 15.98
C ALA A 38 -13.05 -22.81 16.01
N ALA A 39 -12.04 -23.42 16.65
CA ALA A 39 -10.68 -22.88 16.68
C ALA A 39 -10.01 -22.85 15.28
N ILE A 40 -10.22 -23.89 14.46
CA ILE A 40 -9.71 -23.94 13.07
C ILE A 40 -10.34 -22.81 12.25
N ILE A 41 -11.67 -22.60 12.36
CA ILE A 41 -12.36 -21.53 11.64
C ILE A 41 -11.88 -20.16 12.11
N ALA A 42 -11.74 -19.96 13.42
CA ALA A 42 -11.24 -18.71 13.98
C ALA A 42 -9.80 -18.42 13.50
N SER A 43 -8.94 -19.44 13.49
CA SER A 43 -7.56 -19.34 12.97
C SER A 43 -7.56 -18.96 11.49
N PHE A 44 -8.39 -19.60 10.67
CA PHE A 44 -8.52 -19.30 9.25
C PHE A 44 -8.94 -17.85 9.00
N LEU A 45 -9.97 -17.38 9.72
CA LEU A 45 -10.45 -16.01 9.63
C LEU A 45 -9.39 -14.99 10.08
N ALA A 46 -8.68 -15.27 11.18
CA ALA A 46 -7.59 -14.43 11.66
C ALA A 46 -6.47 -14.34 10.61
N CYS A 47 -6.11 -15.45 9.99
CA CYS A 47 -5.08 -15.50 8.95
C CYS A 47 -5.46 -14.64 7.73
N LEU A 48 -6.72 -14.73 7.28
CA LEU A 48 -7.24 -13.88 6.21
C LEU A 48 -7.25 -12.39 6.58
N ALA A 49 -7.60 -12.06 7.82
CA ALA A 49 -7.61 -10.68 8.30
C ALA A 49 -6.19 -10.07 8.30
N ILE A 50 -5.20 -10.80 8.83
CA ILE A 50 -3.79 -10.39 8.85
C ILE A 50 -3.27 -10.23 7.42
N PHE A 51 -3.54 -11.19 6.54
CA PHE A 51 -3.09 -11.16 5.15
C PHE A 51 -3.63 -9.93 4.40
N ARG A 52 -4.90 -9.60 4.58
CA ARG A 52 -5.50 -8.38 4.01
C ARG A 52 -4.86 -7.12 4.59
N SER A 53 -4.58 -7.12 5.89
CA SER A 53 -3.94 -5.99 6.57
C SER A 53 -2.55 -5.68 6.01
N LEU A 54 -1.77 -6.71 5.67
CA LEU A 54 -0.42 -6.55 5.12
C LEU A 54 -0.39 -6.26 3.61
N SER A 55 -1.36 -6.80 2.86
CA SER A 55 -1.35 -6.67 1.39
C SER A 55 -1.88 -5.33 0.89
N GLN A 56 -2.88 -4.74 1.57
CA GLN A 56 -3.49 -3.48 1.17
C GLN A 56 -2.51 -2.27 1.16
N PRO A 57 -1.65 -2.06 2.19
CA PRO A 57 -0.67 -0.97 2.17
C PRO A 57 0.34 -1.12 1.02
N MET A 58 0.70 -2.35 0.66
CA MET A 58 1.65 -2.62 -0.42
C MET A 58 1.08 -2.23 -1.79
N GLU A 59 -0.18 -2.57 -2.06
CA GLU A 59 -0.85 -2.17 -3.31
C GLU A 59 -0.95 -0.63 -3.41
N LEU A 60 -1.26 0.06 -2.31
CA LEU A 60 -1.30 1.52 -2.25
C LEU A 60 0.08 2.16 -2.50
N LEU A 61 1.13 1.63 -1.86
CA LEU A 61 2.49 2.13 -2.05
C LEU A 61 2.97 1.95 -3.49
N LEU A 62 2.72 0.80 -4.10
CA LEU A 62 3.07 0.54 -5.49
C LEU A 62 2.38 1.55 -6.42
N SER A 63 1.08 1.78 -6.22
CA SER A 63 0.33 2.78 -6.98
C SER A 63 0.88 4.20 -6.78
N GLY A 64 1.32 4.54 -5.57
CA GLY A 64 1.95 5.84 -5.30
C GLY A 64 3.28 6.01 -6.02
N ILE A 65 4.11 4.97 -6.03
CA ILE A 65 5.39 4.94 -6.75
C ILE A 65 5.17 5.11 -8.24
N ASP A 66 4.20 4.41 -8.82
CA ASP A 66 3.87 4.52 -10.24
C ASP A 66 3.41 5.95 -10.60
N ALA A 67 2.57 6.59 -9.77
CA ALA A 67 2.15 7.98 -9.99
C ALA A 67 3.33 8.97 -9.97
N ILE A 68 4.29 8.79 -9.06
CA ILE A 68 5.51 9.62 -9.01
C ILE A 68 6.37 9.40 -10.25
N LYS A 69 6.54 8.12 -10.65
CA LYS A 69 7.31 7.74 -11.84
C LYS A 69 6.73 8.37 -13.10
N ASP A 70 5.40 8.40 -13.22
CA ASP A 70 4.69 9.00 -14.35
C ASP A 70 4.61 10.54 -14.25
N ARG A 71 5.22 11.13 -13.20
CA ARG A 71 5.17 12.56 -12.87
C ARG A 71 3.74 13.12 -12.73
N ASP A 72 2.78 12.23 -12.43
CA ASP A 72 1.43 12.63 -12.10
C ASP A 72 1.36 12.99 -10.61
N PHE A 73 1.83 14.19 -10.31
CA PHE A 73 1.79 14.70 -8.95
C PHE A 73 0.39 15.12 -8.52
N ASN A 74 -0.66 14.98 -9.35
CA ASN A 74 -2.01 15.39 -8.97
C ASN A 74 -2.71 14.40 -8.03
N VAL A 75 -2.21 13.17 -7.95
CA VAL A 75 -2.77 12.09 -7.14
C VAL A 75 -2.39 12.24 -5.67
N LYS A 76 -3.39 12.12 -4.79
CA LYS A 76 -3.21 12.01 -3.33
C LYS A 76 -4.08 10.89 -2.79
N PHE A 77 -3.61 10.24 -1.73
CA PHE A 77 -4.36 9.18 -1.07
C PHE A 77 -5.19 9.71 0.10
N ILE A 78 -6.37 9.10 0.28
CA ILE A 78 -7.27 9.36 1.40
C ILE A 78 -6.91 8.37 2.53
N PRO A 79 -6.93 8.79 3.82
CA PRO A 79 -6.72 7.88 4.94
C PRO A 79 -7.66 6.68 4.92
N THR A 80 -7.11 5.53 5.30
CA THR A 80 -7.80 4.23 5.32
C THR A 80 -8.30 3.82 6.70
N GLY A 81 -7.94 4.57 7.76
CA GLY A 81 -8.27 4.27 9.15
C GLY A 81 -7.32 3.28 9.81
N LYS A 82 -6.34 2.74 9.07
CA LYS A 82 -5.30 1.85 9.62
C LYS A 82 -4.05 2.66 9.92
N TYR A 83 -3.62 2.68 11.18
CA TYR A 83 -2.48 3.48 11.64
C TYR A 83 -1.23 3.36 10.76
N GLU A 84 -0.82 2.13 10.45
CA GLU A 84 0.38 1.85 9.66
C GLU A 84 0.25 2.37 8.22
N THR A 85 -0.90 2.16 7.59
CA THR A 85 -1.17 2.60 6.22
C THR A 85 -1.29 4.12 6.14
N ASP A 86 -1.99 4.72 7.10
CA ASP A 86 -2.21 6.16 7.15
C ASP A 86 -0.91 6.92 7.42
N ARG A 87 0.05 6.32 8.12
CA ARG A 87 1.41 6.86 8.26
C ARG A 87 2.12 6.93 6.91
N LEU A 88 2.02 5.87 6.08
CA LEU A 88 2.60 5.85 4.74
C LEU A 88 1.93 6.87 3.81
N ILE A 89 0.60 6.94 3.84
CA ILE A 89 -0.20 7.92 3.08
C ILE A 89 0.22 9.35 3.41
N ARG A 90 0.44 9.65 4.70
CA ARG A 90 0.85 10.98 5.14
C ARG A 90 2.20 11.39 4.54
N VAL A 91 3.21 10.52 4.62
CA VAL A 91 4.54 10.78 4.06
C VAL A 91 4.48 10.93 2.54
N TYR A 92 3.71 10.08 1.86
CA TYR A 92 3.51 10.20 0.41
C TYR A 92 2.86 11.54 0.03
N ASN A 93 1.76 11.90 0.68
CA ASN A 93 1.04 13.15 0.37
C ASN A 93 1.91 14.38 0.65
N GLU A 94 2.69 14.38 1.73
CA GLU A 94 3.63 15.46 2.04
C GLU A 94 4.71 15.59 0.96
N MET A 95 5.26 14.48 0.48
CA MET A 95 6.22 14.50 -0.62
C MET A 95 5.61 15.03 -1.93
N ILE A 96 4.37 14.64 -2.25
CA ILE A 96 3.65 15.17 -3.42
C ILE A 96 3.47 16.69 -3.31
N ASP A 97 3.14 17.20 -2.13
CA ASP A 97 3.03 18.64 -1.90
C ASP A 97 4.35 19.38 -2.11
N ARG A 98 5.46 18.83 -1.60
CA ARG A 98 6.80 19.39 -1.82
C ARG A 98 7.20 19.41 -3.28
N LEU A 99 6.97 18.32 -4.01
CA LEU A 99 7.31 18.23 -5.43
C LEU A 99 6.52 19.24 -6.28
N ARG A 100 5.25 19.49 -5.94
CA ARG A 100 4.46 20.53 -6.60
C ARG A 100 5.00 21.93 -6.30
N GLU A 101 5.32 22.22 -5.04
CA GLU A 101 5.87 23.50 -4.60
C GLU A 101 7.20 23.81 -5.30
N GLU A 102 8.13 22.85 -5.32
CA GLU A 102 9.42 22.99 -6.00
C GLU A 102 9.24 23.25 -7.51
N ARG A 103 8.32 22.55 -8.16
CA ARG A 103 8.02 22.76 -9.58
C ARG A 103 7.49 24.17 -9.84
N THR A 104 6.53 24.64 -9.04
CA THR A 104 6.00 26.01 -9.16
C THR A 104 7.09 27.05 -8.94
N LEU A 105 7.98 26.85 -7.96
CA LEU A 105 9.10 27.75 -7.72
C LEU A 105 10.07 27.79 -8.90
N GLN A 106 10.40 26.63 -9.49
CA GLN A 106 11.24 26.54 -10.69
C GLN A 106 10.60 27.25 -11.89
N GLU A 107 9.30 27.07 -12.12
CA GLU A 107 8.55 27.74 -13.19
C GLU A 107 8.53 29.27 -12.98
N GLN A 108 8.35 29.74 -11.74
CA GLN A 108 8.40 31.16 -11.41
C GLN A 108 9.80 31.77 -11.63
N GLN A 109 10.87 31.07 -11.25
CA GLN A 109 12.25 31.52 -11.49
C GLN A 109 12.54 31.60 -12.98
N HIS A 110 12.15 30.57 -13.76
CA HIS A 110 12.32 30.57 -15.21
C HIS A 110 11.59 31.75 -15.85
N PHE A 111 10.33 31.97 -15.47
CA PHE A 111 9.53 33.08 -15.97
C PHE A 111 10.11 34.46 -15.61
N PHE A 112 10.66 34.59 -14.41
CA PHE A 112 11.35 35.81 -13.97
C PHE A 112 12.63 36.07 -14.78
N LEU A 113 13.45 35.03 -15.00
CA LEU A 113 14.66 35.10 -15.82
C LEU A 113 14.32 35.50 -17.27
N ASP A 114 13.29 34.89 -17.87
CA ASP A 114 12.82 35.24 -19.21
C ASP A 114 12.42 36.72 -19.31
N LYS A 115 11.70 37.23 -18.31
CA LYS A 115 11.33 38.66 -18.26
C LYS A 115 12.54 39.58 -18.12
N LEU A 116 13.51 39.24 -17.28
CA LEU A 116 14.74 40.04 -17.13
C LEU A 116 15.53 40.10 -18.45
N ILE A 117 15.65 38.97 -19.16
CA ILE A 117 16.29 38.91 -20.47
C ILE A 117 15.57 39.81 -21.48
N HIS A 118 14.24 39.75 -21.54
CA HIS A 118 13.46 40.51 -22.52
C HIS A 118 13.36 42.01 -22.24
N THR A 119 13.43 42.42 -20.96
CA THR A 119 13.33 43.84 -20.57
C THR A 119 14.68 44.56 -20.45
N SER A 120 15.80 43.84 -20.53
CA SER A 120 17.15 44.43 -20.57
C SER A 120 17.58 44.73 -22.02
N PRO A 121 17.74 46.00 -22.44
CA PRO A 121 18.16 46.34 -23.79
C PRO A 121 19.65 46.05 -24.05
N THR A 122 20.43 45.79 -23.00
CA THR A 122 21.88 45.58 -23.06
C THR A 122 22.17 44.10 -22.84
N GLY A 123 22.77 43.46 -23.84
CA GLY A 123 22.91 42.01 -23.97
C GLY A 123 23.48 41.30 -22.74
N ILE A 124 22.72 40.35 -22.22
CA ILE A 124 23.19 39.38 -21.23
C ILE A 124 24.00 38.34 -22.01
N ILE A 125 25.33 38.34 -21.87
CA ILE A 125 26.20 37.27 -22.35
C ILE A 125 26.17 36.17 -21.28
N ILE A 126 25.57 35.02 -21.59
CA ILE A 126 25.65 33.81 -20.77
C ILE A 126 26.82 33.00 -21.31
N LEU A 127 27.85 32.80 -20.48
CA LEU A 127 29.08 32.06 -20.81
C LEU A 127 29.06 30.67 -20.16
#